data_AF-A0A8J3I204-F1
#
_entry.id   AF-A0A8J3I204-F1
#
_cell.length_a   1.000
_cell.length_b   1.000
_cell.length_c   1.000
_cell.angle_alpha   90.00
_cell.angle_beta   90.00
_cell.angle_gamma   90.00
#
_symmetry.space_group_name_H-M   'P 1'
#
loop_
_entity.id
_entity.type
_entity.pdbx_description
1 polymer ?
#
loop_
_entity_poly.entity_id
_entity_poly.type
_entity_poly.pdbx_seq_one_letter_code
_entity_poly.pdbx_strand_id
1 'polypeptide(L)'
;MRLFSLSKKPISLLRISFGSLLALLCLSLLTVQPVHAASQAETPSQYDEFWQQDSYHDFSAWTFNGTRATLTGDLKLQPSSKLTCSSGDIDGGSASFDASKRLCAGTDPYAPGTYSPDYNYYNGGSFYFGTVTSPVHTTKQPFTTAVASWNAETPAGTWIETHIRVLEDNAWTGWYKLPIWASDFSAIKRHSIDGQNDTGGGIATDTFYTNDTPATAYQLSLTFFTTSPSVTPSVRRVAAFASYDSDPKNTPQISPDTSVWGKSLNVPQRSQMLPEYEGLGYGGGGEVWCSPTSTSMVMAYWSNVLHQPALTQTVPDTARDTYDFTYEGTGNWPFNTAYAGSHGLHAVVTRLYSMSQIEQWVKSGVPVVISIAYKKNELPGTPIPSSNGHLLVVKGFAANGDVITNDPAAATNETVQITYNRQAIQDVWLKYSSGTSYLIYPEHWLVPQKNRLSNW
;
A
#
# COMPACT_ATOMS: atom_id res chain seq x y z
N MET A 1 0.54 -11.81 -4.99
CA MET A 1 -0.06 -12.18 -6.30
C MET A 1 -0.18 -13.70 -6.40
N ARG A 2 -1.37 -14.31 -6.26
CA ARG A 2 -1.55 -15.78 -6.31
C ARG A 2 -1.60 -16.26 -7.77
N LEU A 3 -0.50 -16.85 -8.25
CA LEU A 3 -0.47 -17.55 -9.54
C LEU A 3 -1.26 -18.88 -9.46
N PHE A 4 -2.16 -19.09 -10.42
CA PHE A 4 -3.05 -20.25 -10.45
C PHE A 4 -2.31 -21.58 -10.65
N SER A 5 -2.61 -22.57 -9.79
CA SER A 5 -2.21 -23.96 -9.99
C SER A 5 -3.29 -24.71 -10.81
N LEU A 6 -3.08 -24.84 -12.12
CA LEU A 6 -3.98 -25.60 -13.00
C LEU A 6 -3.73 -27.11 -12.90
N SER A 7 -4.66 -27.80 -12.24
CA SER A 7 -4.70 -29.26 -12.14
C SER A 7 -5.03 -29.91 -13.49
N LYS A 8 -4.12 -30.75 -14.02
CA LYS A 8 -4.35 -31.55 -15.23
C LYS A 8 -5.22 -32.78 -14.95
N LYS A 9 -6.28 -32.99 -15.74
CA LYS A 9 -6.82 -34.32 -16.06
C LYS A 9 -7.11 -34.45 -17.57
N PRO A 10 -7.01 -35.66 -18.16
CA PRO A 10 -6.87 -35.82 -19.60
C PRO A 10 -8.22 -35.95 -20.33
N ILE A 11 -8.25 -35.54 -21.60
CA ILE A 11 -9.33 -35.87 -22.54
C ILE A 11 -8.73 -36.58 -23.76
N SER A 12 -9.45 -37.61 -24.23
CA SER A 12 -9.03 -38.58 -25.24
C SER A 12 -8.93 -38.00 -26.65
N LEU A 13 -8.06 -38.62 -27.45
CA LEU A 13 -7.94 -38.44 -28.90
C LEU A 13 -9.26 -38.55 -29.65
N LEU A 14 -9.40 -37.76 -30.71
CA LEU A 14 -10.00 -38.21 -31.97
C LEU A 14 -9.21 -37.66 -33.17
N ARG A 15 -8.91 -38.52 -34.15
CA ARG A 15 -8.18 -38.18 -35.39
C ARG A 15 -9.16 -37.74 -36.48
N ILE A 16 -8.86 -36.67 -37.21
CA ILE A 16 -9.22 -36.50 -38.63
C ILE A 16 -8.00 -35.91 -39.38
N SER A 17 -7.92 -36.17 -40.69
CA SER A 17 -6.70 -36.29 -41.48
C SER A 17 -6.58 -35.33 -42.67
N PHE A 18 -5.33 -34.92 -42.97
CA PHE A 18 -4.75 -34.60 -44.30
C PHE A 18 -5.33 -33.44 -45.15
N GLY A 19 -4.43 -32.60 -45.68
CA GLY A 19 -4.74 -31.55 -46.67
C GLY A 19 -3.54 -30.65 -47.01
N SER A 20 -2.67 -31.13 -47.91
CA SER A 20 -1.44 -30.45 -48.39
C SER A 20 -1.67 -29.08 -49.06
N LEU A 21 -0.70 -28.14 -48.99
CA LEU A 21 -0.01 -27.64 -50.20
C LEU A 21 1.28 -26.80 -49.98
N LEU A 22 2.29 -27.16 -50.78
CA LEU A 22 3.42 -26.41 -51.38
C LEU A 22 4.17 -25.28 -50.65
N ALA A 23 5.50 -25.41 -50.73
CA ALA A 23 6.49 -24.36 -50.48
C ALA A 23 6.75 -23.50 -51.74
N LEU A 24 7.31 -22.31 -51.54
CA LEU A 24 8.11 -21.61 -52.56
C LEU A 24 9.24 -20.82 -51.88
N LEU A 25 10.47 -21.28 -52.12
CA LEU A 25 11.70 -20.61 -51.70
C LEU A 25 12.13 -19.67 -52.83
N CYS A 26 12.45 -18.42 -52.52
CA CYS A 26 13.24 -17.56 -53.41
C CYS A 26 14.26 -16.76 -52.59
N LEU A 27 15.54 -17.11 -52.75
CA LEU A 27 16.64 -16.29 -52.24
C LEU A 27 16.72 -14.98 -53.04
N SER A 28 16.93 -13.86 -52.34
CA SER A 28 17.65 -12.72 -52.90
C SER A 28 18.66 -12.21 -51.88
N LEU A 29 19.94 -12.22 -52.28
CA LEU A 29 21.05 -11.69 -51.51
C LEU A 29 21.16 -10.18 -51.81
N LEU A 30 20.86 -9.33 -50.83
CA LEU A 30 21.18 -7.91 -50.88
C LEU A 30 21.82 -7.46 -49.57
N THR A 31 23.12 -7.17 -49.68
CA THR A 31 23.89 -6.17 -48.91
C THR A 31 23.62 -6.07 -47.41
N VAL A 32 24.54 -6.64 -46.61
CA VAL A 32 24.72 -6.28 -45.20
C VAL A 32 25.06 -4.79 -45.10
N GLN A 33 24.11 -3.99 -44.63
CA GLN A 33 24.46 -2.75 -43.92
C GLN A 33 24.75 -3.10 -42.46
N PRO A 34 25.75 -2.48 -41.81
CA PRO A 34 25.84 -2.51 -40.37
C PRO A 34 24.66 -1.72 -39.81
N VAL A 35 23.59 -2.43 -39.49
CA VAL A 35 22.56 -1.94 -38.57
C VAL A 35 23.34 -1.44 -37.36
N HIS A 36 23.30 -0.13 -37.11
CA HIS A 36 23.84 0.40 -35.88
C HIS A 36 23.20 -0.39 -34.77
N ALA A 37 24.02 -1.08 -33.96
CA ALA A 37 23.51 -1.74 -32.78
C ALA A 37 22.70 -0.69 -32.04
N ALA A 38 21.38 -0.94 -31.89
CA ALA A 38 20.56 -0.09 -31.06
C ALA A 38 21.31 0.03 -29.75
N SER A 39 21.67 1.26 -29.37
CA SER A 39 22.23 1.51 -28.04
C SER A 39 21.29 0.81 -27.09
N GLN A 40 21.80 -0.14 -26.30
CA GLN A 40 20.99 -0.75 -25.25
C GLN A 40 20.43 0.42 -24.46
N ALA A 41 19.11 0.64 -24.56
CA ALA A 41 18.47 1.69 -23.80
C ALA A 41 18.80 1.37 -22.35
N GLU A 42 19.52 2.27 -21.68
CA GLU A 42 19.97 2.03 -20.32
C GLU A 42 18.75 1.68 -19.51
N THR A 43 18.71 0.45 -18.96
CA THR A 43 17.58 0.00 -18.15
C THR A 43 17.46 1.00 -17.01
N PRO A 44 16.32 1.71 -16.85
CA PRO A 44 16.24 2.77 -15.86
C PRO A 44 16.59 2.23 -14.48
N SER A 45 17.31 3.04 -13.70
CA SER A 45 17.58 2.73 -12.30
C SER A 45 16.30 2.68 -11.50
N GLN A 46 16.30 1.96 -10.38
CA GLN A 46 15.20 2.04 -9.42
C GLN A 46 15.03 3.50 -9.04
N TYR A 47 13.83 4.04 -9.29
CA TYR A 47 13.45 5.38 -8.91
C TYR A 47 12.21 5.28 -8.04
N ASP A 48 12.22 5.94 -6.90
CA ASP A 48 11.04 6.12 -6.06
C ASP A 48 10.87 7.64 -5.85
N GLU A 49 9.63 8.14 -5.91
CA GLU A 49 9.24 9.51 -5.54
C GLU A 49 8.13 9.47 -4.49
N PHE A 50 8.31 10.20 -3.38
CA PHE A 50 7.42 10.26 -2.24
C PHE A 50 6.87 11.67 -2.10
N TRP A 51 5.55 11.73 -1.98
CA TRP A 51 4.78 12.95 -1.86
C TRP A 51 3.79 12.80 -0.73
N GLN A 52 3.59 13.90 0.00
CA GLN A 52 2.71 13.96 1.16
C GLN A 52 2.10 15.35 1.27
N GLN A 53 0.88 15.40 1.76
CA GLN A 53 0.13 16.61 2.10
C GLN A 53 -0.49 16.38 3.48
N ASP A 54 -0.22 17.26 4.44
CA ASP A 54 -0.71 17.11 5.83
C ASP A 54 -0.95 18.44 6.57
N SER A 55 -1.09 19.54 5.83
CA SER A 55 -1.41 20.85 6.38
C SER A 55 -2.50 21.58 5.60
N TYR A 56 -3.12 22.59 6.23
CA TYR A 56 -4.08 23.48 5.56
C TYR A 56 -3.48 24.15 4.31
N HIS A 57 -2.18 24.48 4.35
CA HIS A 57 -1.48 25.07 3.21
C HIS A 57 -1.33 24.07 2.06
N ASP A 58 -0.95 22.83 2.34
CA ASP A 58 -0.83 21.78 1.32
C ASP A 58 -2.18 21.51 0.64
N PHE A 59 -3.22 21.34 1.45
CA PHE A 59 -4.57 21.12 0.93
C PHE A 59 -5.19 22.36 0.26
N SER A 60 -4.63 23.56 0.41
CA SER A 60 -5.19 24.78 -0.20
C SER A 60 -5.19 24.77 -1.73
N ALA A 61 -4.31 23.97 -2.36
CA ALA A 61 -4.24 23.81 -3.81
C ALA A 61 -5.19 22.75 -4.38
N TRP A 62 -5.88 21.97 -3.53
CA TRP A 62 -6.77 20.90 -3.95
C TRP A 62 -8.12 21.44 -4.45
N THR A 63 -8.78 20.67 -5.32
CA THR A 63 -10.14 21.00 -5.79
C THR A 63 -11.17 20.33 -4.88
N PHE A 64 -12.06 21.13 -4.29
CA PHE A 64 -13.05 20.67 -3.31
C PHE A 64 -14.48 20.65 -3.89
N ASN A 65 -15.24 19.60 -3.58
CA ASN A 65 -16.66 19.49 -3.93
C ASN A 65 -17.42 18.79 -2.79
N GLY A 66 -18.07 19.55 -1.92
CA GLY A 66 -18.77 19.03 -0.74
C GLY A 66 -17.82 18.70 0.42
N THR A 67 -16.60 19.23 0.35
CA THR A 67 -15.48 19.00 1.26
C THR A 67 -14.76 20.33 1.55
N ARG A 68 -13.89 20.37 2.55
CA ARG A 68 -12.96 21.48 2.84
C ARG A 68 -11.72 21.02 3.58
N ALA A 69 -10.64 21.77 3.45
CA ALA A 69 -9.58 21.80 4.46
C ALA A 69 -10.01 22.69 5.64
N THR A 70 -9.80 22.22 6.85
CA THR A 70 -9.97 22.97 8.10
C THR A 70 -8.67 23.68 8.49
N LEU A 71 -8.75 24.67 9.38
CA LEU A 71 -7.57 25.41 9.85
C LEU A 71 -6.55 24.54 10.62
N THR A 72 -6.97 23.37 11.12
CA THR A 72 -6.09 22.37 11.74
C THR A 72 -5.39 21.45 10.73
N GLY A 73 -5.71 21.57 9.44
CA GLY A 73 -5.17 20.74 8.36
C GLY A 73 -6.05 19.56 7.96
N ASP A 74 -7.11 19.24 8.70
CA ASP A 74 -7.99 18.14 8.35
C ASP A 74 -8.89 18.43 7.13
N LEU A 75 -8.98 17.48 6.22
CA LEU A 75 -10.03 17.39 5.20
C LEU A 75 -11.32 16.83 5.81
N LYS A 76 -12.45 17.50 5.60
CA LYS A 76 -13.79 17.11 6.12
C LYS A 76 -14.90 17.44 5.13
N LEU A 77 -16.04 16.75 5.21
CA LEU A 77 -17.27 17.10 4.50
C LEU A 77 -17.74 18.52 4.86
N GLN A 78 -18.22 19.26 3.88
CA GLN A 78 -18.83 20.59 4.02
C GLN A 78 -20.14 20.69 3.23
N PRO A 79 -21.27 20.93 3.91
CA PRO A 79 -22.52 21.27 3.24
C PRO A 79 -22.43 22.58 2.42
N SER A 80 -22.84 22.53 1.15
CA SER A 80 -22.79 23.64 0.18
C SER A 80 -24.18 24.02 -0.34
N SER A 81 -24.35 25.20 -0.95
CA SER A 81 -25.61 25.57 -1.60
C SER A 81 -25.83 24.85 -2.93
N LYS A 82 -24.75 24.36 -3.57
CA LYS A 82 -24.76 23.57 -4.80
C LYS A 82 -23.51 22.71 -4.85
N LEU A 83 -23.63 21.49 -5.36
CA LEU A 83 -22.52 20.56 -5.63
C LEU A 83 -22.70 19.90 -7.00
N THR A 84 -21.60 19.38 -7.54
CA THR A 84 -21.63 18.46 -8.68
C THR A 84 -21.59 17.04 -8.12
N CYS A 85 -22.59 16.22 -8.39
CA CYS A 85 -22.67 14.87 -7.85
C CYS A 85 -22.63 13.86 -9.00
N SER A 86 -21.51 13.14 -9.15
CA SER A 86 -21.33 12.12 -10.18
C SER A 86 -21.48 10.73 -9.58
N SER A 87 -22.11 9.79 -10.29
CA SER A 87 -22.02 8.38 -9.93
C SER A 87 -20.61 7.81 -10.13
N GLY A 88 -19.79 8.45 -10.97
CA GLY A 88 -18.37 8.11 -11.10
C GLY A 88 -17.50 8.49 -9.91
N ASP A 89 -17.98 9.36 -9.00
CA ASP A 89 -17.29 9.72 -7.75
C ASP A 89 -17.46 8.63 -6.66
N ILE A 90 -18.45 7.75 -6.85
CA ILE A 90 -18.91 6.69 -5.95
C ILE A 90 -19.03 5.35 -6.69
N ASP A 91 -18.20 5.18 -7.72
CA ASP A 91 -17.99 3.92 -8.41
C ASP A 91 -19.18 3.27 -9.14
N GLY A 92 -20.28 4.02 -9.29
CA GLY A 92 -21.49 3.63 -10.01
C GLY A 92 -22.76 4.06 -9.26
N GLY A 93 -23.83 3.26 -9.40
CA GLY A 93 -25.08 3.50 -8.66
C GLY A 93 -25.80 4.78 -9.06
N SER A 94 -26.40 5.46 -8.08
CA SER A 94 -27.12 6.72 -8.27
C SER A 94 -26.47 7.83 -7.46
N ALA A 95 -26.37 9.04 -8.04
CA ALA A 95 -25.84 10.22 -7.37
C ALA A 95 -26.74 11.44 -7.67
N SER A 96 -27.02 12.27 -6.66
CA SER A 96 -27.81 13.49 -6.81
C SER A 96 -27.48 14.50 -5.71
N PHE A 97 -27.84 15.77 -5.90
CA PHE A 97 -27.67 16.79 -4.85
C PHE A 97 -28.91 16.84 -3.94
N ASP A 98 -28.74 16.49 -2.66
CA ASP A 98 -29.79 16.65 -1.66
C ASP A 98 -29.79 18.11 -1.15
N ALA A 99 -30.71 18.92 -1.67
CA ALA A 99 -30.84 20.32 -1.28
C ALA A 99 -31.20 20.53 0.21
N SER A 100 -31.78 19.53 0.89
CA SER A 100 -32.13 19.61 2.31
C SER A 100 -30.93 19.37 3.23
N LYS A 101 -30.03 18.45 2.84
CA LYS A 101 -28.79 18.16 3.58
C LYS A 101 -27.58 18.92 3.06
N ARG A 102 -27.72 19.55 1.89
CA ARG A 102 -26.70 20.38 1.24
C ARG A 102 -25.43 19.60 0.89
N LEU A 103 -25.56 18.30 0.65
CA LEU A 103 -24.50 17.36 0.28
C LEU A 103 -24.92 16.57 -0.96
N CYS A 104 -23.97 15.90 -1.62
CA CYS A 104 -24.33 14.86 -2.57
C CYS A 104 -24.89 13.65 -1.82
N ALA A 105 -25.97 13.07 -2.32
CA ALA A 105 -26.54 11.81 -1.85
C ALA A 105 -26.26 10.73 -2.88
N GLY A 106 -25.94 9.53 -2.41
CA GLY A 106 -25.63 8.37 -3.23
C GLY A 106 -26.21 7.07 -2.67
N THR A 107 -26.11 6.02 -3.49
CA THR A 107 -26.44 4.63 -3.15
C THR A 107 -25.33 3.71 -3.61
N ASP A 108 -25.20 2.52 -3.02
CA ASP A 108 -24.25 1.50 -3.48
C ASP A 108 -24.31 1.27 -5.01
N PRO A 109 -23.17 1.04 -5.68
CA PRO A 109 -23.12 0.71 -7.10
C PRO A 109 -23.62 -0.70 -7.44
N TYR A 110 -23.77 -1.56 -6.43
CA TYR A 110 -24.29 -2.93 -6.54
C TYR A 110 -25.54 -3.09 -5.68
N ALA A 111 -26.32 -4.14 -5.94
CA ALA A 111 -27.47 -4.46 -5.09
C ALA A 111 -27.02 -4.94 -3.69
N PRO A 112 -27.85 -4.78 -2.65
CA PRO A 112 -27.50 -5.22 -1.30
C PRO A 112 -27.17 -6.71 -1.25
N GLY A 113 -26.02 -7.05 -0.67
CA GLY A 113 -25.50 -8.42 -0.54
C GLY A 113 -24.91 -9.03 -1.82
N THR A 114 -24.78 -8.27 -2.93
CA THR A 114 -24.29 -8.82 -4.21
C THR A 114 -22.84 -8.49 -4.55
N TYR A 115 -22.10 -7.81 -3.67
CA TYR A 115 -20.67 -7.58 -3.86
C TYR A 115 -19.87 -8.64 -3.09
N SER A 116 -18.91 -9.29 -3.78
CA SER A 116 -17.93 -10.30 -3.30
C SER A 116 -18.40 -11.15 -2.10
N PRO A 117 -18.70 -12.45 -2.32
CA PRO A 117 -19.80 -13.16 -1.66
C PRO A 117 -20.06 -12.78 -0.19
N ASP A 118 -21.30 -12.35 0.08
CA ASP A 118 -21.86 -12.02 1.40
C ASP A 118 -21.48 -10.65 2.00
N TYR A 119 -21.25 -9.62 1.18
CA TYR A 119 -21.27 -8.22 1.62
C TYR A 119 -21.75 -7.17 0.60
N ASN A 120 -21.66 -5.90 1.02
CA ASN A 120 -22.02 -4.70 0.27
C ASN A 120 -20.75 -3.98 -0.20
N TYR A 121 -20.86 -3.15 -1.23
CA TYR A 121 -19.73 -2.34 -1.73
C TYR A 121 -19.43 -1.15 -0.83
N TYR A 122 -20.48 -0.52 -0.31
CA TYR A 122 -20.37 0.35 0.85
C TYR A 122 -21.21 -0.26 1.98
N ASN A 123 -22.45 0.21 2.16
CA ASN A 123 -23.32 -0.18 3.26
C ASN A 123 -24.62 -0.85 2.79
N GLY A 124 -24.85 -0.98 1.48
CA GLY A 124 -26.07 -1.54 0.89
C GLY A 124 -27.28 -0.61 0.99
N GLY A 125 -27.04 0.68 1.23
CA GLY A 125 -28.07 1.66 1.54
C GLY A 125 -27.83 3.00 0.86
N SER A 126 -28.34 4.06 1.49
CA SER A 126 -28.09 5.44 1.07
C SER A 126 -27.07 6.12 1.98
N PHE A 127 -26.30 7.04 1.40
CA PHE A 127 -25.28 7.81 2.09
C PHE A 127 -25.16 9.20 1.48
N TYR A 128 -24.46 10.08 2.19
CA TYR A 128 -24.03 11.38 1.71
C TYR A 128 -22.54 11.36 1.44
N PHE A 129 -22.11 12.09 0.41
CA PHE A 129 -20.70 12.15 0.03
C PHE A 129 -20.25 13.54 -0.42
N GLY A 130 -18.93 13.69 -0.53
CA GLY A 130 -18.23 14.80 -1.13
C GLY A 130 -16.84 14.35 -1.56
N THR A 131 -16.28 15.00 -2.58
CA THR A 131 -15.00 14.64 -3.19
C THR A 131 -13.95 15.74 -3.00
N VAL A 132 -12.69 15.35 -3.02
CA VAL A 132 -11.55 16.27 -3.11
C VAL A 132 -10.47 15.67 -4.00
N THR A 133 -9.92 16.47 -4.91
CA THR A 133 -8.94 16.01 -5.91
C THR A 133 -7.64 16.78 -5.79
N SER A 134 -6.51 16.07 -5.80
CA SER A 134 -5.18 16.66 -5.70
C SER A 134 -4.83 17.50 -6.93
N PRO A 135 -3.89 18.45 -6.82
CA PRO A 135 -3.13 18.92 -7.97
C PRO A 135 -2.50 17.76 -8.75
N VAL A 136 -2.14 17.99 -10.02
CA VAL A 136 -1.30 17.06 -10.79
C VAL A 136 0.06 16.98 -10.14
N HIS A 137 0.49 15.77 -9.78
CA HIS A 137 1.84 15.50 -9.32
C HIS A 137 2.64 14.90 -10.49
N THR A 138 3.45 15.74 -11.15
CA THR A 138 4.43 15.30 -12.15
C THR A 138 5.68 14.79 -11.45
N THR A 139 6.04 13.53 -11.68
CA THR A 139 7.24 12.92 -11.11
C THR A 139 8.50 13.31 -11.88
N LYS A 140 9.67 13.29 -11.25
CA LYS A 140 10.95 13.69 -11.90
C LYS A 140 11.45 12.67 -12.91
N GLN A 141 11.03 11.41 -12.77
CA GLN A 141 11.22 10.33 -13.73
C GLN A 141 9.89 9.58 -13.90
N PRO A 142 9.70 8.84 -15.01
CA PRO A 142 8.53 7.97 -15.16
C PRO A 142 8.46 6.92 -14.03
N PHE A 143 7.27 6.42 -13.75
CA PHE A 143 7.01 5.37 -12.75
C PHE A 143 6.14 4.26 -13.34
N THR A 144 6.26 3.06 -12.78
CA THR A 144 5.50 1.86 -13.15
C THR A 144 4.61 1.34 -12.01
N THR A 145 4.82 1.75 -10.77
CA THR A 145 3.94 1.44 -9.63
C THR A 145 3.64 2.65 -8.76
N ALA A 146 2.51 2.65 -8.07
CA ALA A 146 2.19 3.65 -7.05
C ALA A 146 1.29 3.07 -5.94
N VAL A 147 1.47 3.53 -4.72
CA VAL A 147 0.59 3.22 -3.57
C VAL A 147 0.24 4.54 -2.88
N ALA A 148 -1.06 4.79 -2.70
CA ALA A 148 -1.55 5.86 -1.84
C ALA A 148 -1.77 5.34 -0.42
N SER A 149 -1.47 6.16 0.59
CA SER A 149 -1.78 5.91 1.99
C SER A 149 -2.31 7.18 2.66
N TRP A 150 -3.02 7.03 3.77
CA TRP A 150 -3.71 8.13 4.43
C TRP A 150 -3.67 7.96 5.95
N ASN A 151 -3.83 9.07 6.68
CA ASN A 151 -4.18 9.01 8.10
C ASN A 151 -5.55 9.65 8.27
N ALA A 152 -6.51 8.82 8.66
CA ALA A 152 -7.92 9.17 8.71
C ALA A 152 -8.58 8.69 10.00
N GLU A 153 -9.47 9.52 10.54
CA GLU A 153 -10.45 9.14 11.54
C GLU A 153 -11.80 9.03 10.85
N THR A 154 -12.45 7.87 10.92
CA THR A 154 -13.81 7.71 10.40
C THR A 154 -14.74 7.32 11.56
N PRO A 155 -15.38 8.29 12.23
CA PRO A 155 -16.38 7.99 13.27
C PRO A 155 -17.51 7.12 12.73
N ALA A 156 -18.23 6.44 13.63
CA ALA A 156 -19.27 5.48 13.26
C ALA A 156 -20.27 6.05 12.24
N GLY A 157 -20.56 5.27 11.20
CA GLY A 157 -21.36 5.69 10.05
C GLY A 157 -20.61 6.46 8.95
N THR A 158 -19.28 6.60 9.03
CA THR A 158 -18.45 7.26 8.00
C THR A 158 -17.34 6.37 7.46
N TRP A 159 -16.89 6.65 6.24
CA TRP A 159 -15.76 5.99 5.57
C TRP A 159 -15.17 6.91 4.50
N ILE A 160 -14.05 6.51 3.91
CA ILE A 160 -13.46 7.16 2.74
C ILE A 160 -13.15 6.13 1.65
N GLU A 161 -13.02 6.59 0.42
CA GLU A 161 -12.48 5.85 -0.73
C GLU A 161 -11.40 6.71 -1.37
N THR A 162 -10.39 6.09 -1.97
CA THR A 162 -9.31 6.78 -2.70
C THR A 162 -9.30 6.29 -4.13
N HIS A 163 -9.07 7.18 -5.09
CA HIS A 163 -8.85 6.85 -6.49
C HIS A 163 -7.52 7.42 -6.98
N ILE A 164 -6.91 6.75 -7.94
CA ILE A 164 -5.72 7.22 -8.66
C ILE A 164 -5.98 7.23 -10.16
N ARG A 165 -5.48 8.25 -10.85
CA ARG A 165 -5.29 8.21 -12.31
C ARG A 165 -3.90 8.66 -12.65
N VAL A 166 -3.39 8.22 -13.79
CA VAL A 166 -2.01 8.48 -14.23
C VAL A 166 -1.96 9.06 -15.65
N LEU A 167 -0.84 9.69 -15.97
CA LEU A 167 -0.57 10.31 -17.26
C LEU A 167 0.45 9.48 -18.05
N GLU A 168 -0.02 8.83 -19.10
CA GLU A 168 0.74 7.96 -20.01
C GLU A 168 0.69 8.56 -21.42
N ASP A 169 1.84 8.75 -22.07
CA ASP A 169 1.95 9.34 -23.42
C ASP A 169 1.13 10.65 -23.65
N ASN A 170 1.01 11.47 -22.60
CA ASN A 170 0.21 12.72 -22.53
C ASN A 170 -1.32 12.53 -22.51
N ALA A 171 -1.81 11.30 -22.35
CA ALA A 171 -3.21 10.98 -22.11
C ALA A 171 -3.43 10.58 -20.63
N TRP A 172 -4.53 11.05 -20.04
CA TRP A 172 -4.94 10.58 -18.71
C TRP A 172 -5.68 9.25 -18.83
N THR A 173 -5.35 8.30 -17.96
CA THR A 173 -6.14 7.08 -17.77
C THR A 173 -7.54 7.39 -17.21
N GLY A 174 -8.40 6.37 -17.15
CA GLY A 174 -9.52 6.37 -16.23
C GLY A 174 -9.05 6.49 -14.77
N TRP A 175 -10.01 6.68 -13.86
CA TRP A 175 -9.75 6.56 -12.42
C TRP A 175 -9.76 5.08 -12.03
N TYR A 176 -8.65 4.59 -11.50
CA TYR A 176 -8.57 3.32 -10.80
C TYR A 176 -8.91 3.53 -9.33
N LYS A 177 -9.53 2.52 -8.74
CA LYS A 177 -10.12 2.54 -7.41
C LYS A 177 -9.14 1.89 -6.44
N LEU A 178 -8.69 2.64 -5.44
CA LEU A 178 -7.86 2.14 -4.36
C LEU A 178 -8.74 1.75 -3.15
N PRO A 179 -8.21 1.00 -2.17
CA PRO A 179 -9.03 0.43 -1.10
C PRO A 179 -9.89 1.43 -0.33
N ILE A 180 -11.13 1.01 -0.02
CA ILE A 180 -12.09 1.78 0.77
C ILE A 180 -11.70 1.64 2.25
N TRP A 181 -11.71 2.72 3.03
CA TRP A 181 -11.30 2.74 4.45
C TRP A 181 -12.40 3.19 5.42
N ALA A 182 -12.62 2.37 6.45
CA ALA A 182 -13.23 2.76 7.72
C ALA A 182 -12.37 2.24 8.89
N SER A 183 -12.38 2.96 10.01
CA SER A 183 -11.71 2.60 11.27
C SER A 183 -12.37 1.43 12.00
N ASP A 184 -13.66 1.19 11.76
CA ASP A 184 -14.43 0.06 12.30
C ASP A 184 -15.44 -0.48 11.27
N PHE A 185 -16.22 -1.50 11.64
CA PHE A 185 -17.25 -2.11 10.78
C PHE A 185 -18.69 -1.62 11.06
N SER A 186 -18.86 -0.48 11.73
CA SER A 186 -20.19 0.09 12.03
C SER A 186 -20.89 0.66 10.79
N ALA A 187 -20.13 1.05 9.78
CA ALA A 187 -20.62 1.62 8.53
C ALA A 187 -20.51 0.65 7.35
N ILE A 188 -19.33 0.08 7.14
CA ILE A 188 -18.97 -0.78 6.01
C ILE A 188 -18.06 -1.92 6.45
N LYS A 189 -18.01 -3.02 5.70
CA LYS A 189 -16.88 -3.97 5.77
C LYS A 189 -15.77 -3.39 4.90
N ARG A 190 -14.61 -3.08 5.48
CA ARG A 190 -13.50 -2.41 4.79
C ARG A 190 -12.79 -3.35 3.79
N HIS A 191 -12.45 -2.91 2.57
CA HIS A 191 -11.89 -3.80 1.53
C HIS A 191 -11.12 -3.12 0.38
N SER A 192 -10.28 -3.90 -0.31
CA SER A 192 -9.73 -3.60 -1.65
C SER A 192 -10.75 -3.89 -2.75
N ILE A 193 -10.51 -3.36 -3.96
CA ILE A 193 -11.42 -3.53 -5.10
C ILE A 193 -10.72 -4.30 -6.23
N ASP A 194 -11.15 -5.55 -6.42
CA ASP A 194 -10.60 -6.49 -7.40
C ASP A 194 -11.11 -6.27 -8.84
N GLY A 195 -10.45 -6.92 -9.80
CA GLY A 195 -10.90 -7.02 -11.21
C GLY A 195 -10.51 -5.83 -12.10
N GLN A 196 -9.75 -4.88 -11.58
CA GLN A 196 -9.31 -3.69 -12.31
C GLN A 196 -8.02 -3.96 -13.09
N ASN A 197 -8.12 -4.14 -14.40
CA ASN A 197 -6.97 -4.18 -15.31
C ASN A 197 -7.41 -3.83 -16.75
N ASP A 198 -6.86 -2.75 -17.32
CA ASP A 198 -7.10 -2.30 -18.69
C ASP A 198 -5.79 -1.96 -19.42
N THR A 199 -5.83 -1.16 -20.48
CA THR A 199 -4.64 -0.83 -21.28
C THR A 199 -3.64 0.09 -20.57
N GLY A 200 -4.08 0.91 -19.59
CA GLY A 200 -3.15 1.77 -18.85
C GLY A 200 -2.48 1.00 -17.71
N GLY A 201 -3.27 0.26 -16.94
CA GLY A 201 -2.76 -0.45 -15.78
C GLY A 201 -3.81 -1.29 -15.05
N GLY A 202 -3.47 -1.67 -13.83
CA GLY A 202 -4.36 -2.38 -12.92
C GLY A 202 -4.05 -2.13 -11.45
N ILE A 203 -4.90 -2.68 -10.59
CA ILE A 203 -4.74 -2.61 -9.12
C ILE A 203 -4.48 -4.02 -8.57
N ALA A 204 -3.37 -4.16 -7.84
CA ALA A 204 -3.01 -5.35 -7.08
C ALA A 204 -3.27 -5.09 -5.58
N THR A 205 -4.51 -5.30 -5.14
CA THR A 205 -5.02 -5.01 -3.78
C THR A 205 -4.94 -3.52 -3.41
N ASP A 206 -3.74 -3.00 -3.13
CA ASP A 206 -3.49 -1.60 -2.77
C ASP A 206 -2.53 -0.87 -3.73
N THR A 207 -1.86 -1.60 -4.61
CA THR A 207 -0.81 -1.09 -5.50
C THR A 207 -1.34 -0.90 -6.91
N PHE A 208 -1.32 0.34 -7.41
CA PHE A 208 -1.44 0.60 -8.84
C PHE A 208 -0.16 0.16 -9.55
N TYR A 209 -0.31 -0.46 -10.72
CA TYR A 209 0.79 -0.74 -11.64
C TYR A 209 0.39 -0.38 -13.08
N THR A 210 1.32 0.21 -13.83
CA THR A 210 1.19 0.40 -15.28
C THR A 210 1.36 -0.93 -16.01
N ASN A 211 0.69 -1.11 -17.15
CA ASN A 211 0.94 -2.25 -18.03
C ASN A 211 2.14 -1.99 -18.96
N ASP A 212 1.92 -1.47 -20.17
CA ASP A 212 3.00 -1.33 -21.17
C ASP A 212 3.75 0.01 -21.10
N THR A 213 3.11 1.07 -20.58
CA THR A 213 3.59 2.46 -20.65
C THR A 213 3.87 3.03 -19.26
N PRO A 214 5.13 3.37 -18.90
CA PRO A 214 5.42 4.06 -17.66
C PRO A 214 4.76 5.45 -17.60
N ALA A 215 4.12 5.74 -16.48
CA ALA A 215 3.41 7.00 -16.26
C ALA A 215 4.38 8.13 -15.85
N THR A 216 4.01 9.39 -16.12
CA THR A 216 4.85 10.58 -15.88
C THR A 216 4.24 11.57 -14.87
N ALA A 217 2.97 11.38 -14.54
CA ALA A 217 2.29 12.12 -13.48
C ALA A 217 1.13 11.27 -12.93
N TYR A 218 0.65 11.63 -11.73
CA TYR A 218 -0.60 11.11 -11.20
C TYR A 218 -1.47 12.22 -10.59
N GLN A 219 -2.72 11.88 -10.34
CA GLN A 219 -3.61 12.59 -9.42
C GLN A 219 -4.29 11.59 -8.49
N LEU A 220 -4.55 12.01 -7.26
CA LEU A 220 -5.42 11.31 -6.34
C LEU A 220 -6.76 12.03 -6.23
N SER A 221 -7.83 11.26 -6.06
CA SER A 221 -9.12 11.75 -5.57
C SER A 221 -9.46 11.01 -4.29
N LEU A 222 -10.07 11.69 -3.33
CA LEU A 222 -10.64 11.05 -2.14
C LEU A 222 -12.13 11.38 -2.07
N THR A 223 -12.95 10.34 -1.92
CA THR A 223 -14.39 10.47 -1.66
C THR A 223 -14.64 10.22 -0.18
N PHE A 224 -15.35 11.16 0.45
CA PHE A 224 -15.69 11.15 1.87
C PHE A 224 -17.15 10.78 2.00
N PHE A 225 -17.50 9.84 2.88
CA PHE A 225 -18.86 9.31 3.00
C PHE A 225 -19.41 9.42 4.43
N THR A 226 -20.73 9.57 4.55
CA THR A 226 -21.43 9.52 5.83
C THR A 226 -22.89 9.07 5.69
N THR A 227 -23.39 8.27 6.62
CA THR A 227 -24.83 7.99 6.76
C THR A 227 -25.61 9.14 7.42
N SER A 228 -24.91 10.08 8.08
CA SER A 228 -25.54 11.22 8.75
C SER A 228 -24.78 12.53 8.48
N PRO A 229 -25.41 13.56 7.87
CA PRO A 229 -24.78 14.85 7.59
C PRO A 229 -24.20 15.61 8.79
N SER A 230 -24.49 15.19 10.03
CA SER A 230 -23.90 15.75 11.25
C SER A 230 -22.55 15.11 11.63
N VAL A 231 -22.16 14.02 10.96
CA VAL A 231 -20.92 13.27 11.22
C VAL A 231 -20.09 13.27 9.92
N THR A 232 -18.79 13.53 10.05
CA THR A 232 -17.85 13.57 8.92
C THR A 232 -16.64 12.71 9.24
N PRO A 233 -16.09 11.95 8.28
CA PRO A 233 -14.73 11.46 8.39
C PRO A 233 -13.76 12.65 8.34
N SER A 234 -12.56 12.43 8.87
CA SER A 234 -11.45 13.39 8.93
C SER A 234 -10.23 12.75 8.28
N VAL A 235 -9.62 13.39 7.27
CA VAL A 235 -8.33 12.95 6.73
C VAL A 235 -7.32 14.05 6.99
N ARG A 236 -6.33 13.77 7.85
CA ARG A 236 -5.29 14.75 8.20
C ARG A 236 -4.04 14.66 7.32
N ARG A 237 -3.84 13.51 6.67
CA ARG A 237 -2.69 13.24 5.80
C ARG A 237 -3.10 12.38 4.63
N VAL A 238 -2.61 12.76 3.44
CA VAL A 238 -2.56 11.90 2.26
C VAL A 238 -1.10 11.82 1.82
N ALA A 239 -0.62 10.62 1.54
CA ALA A 239 0.72 10.37 1.02
C ALA A 239 0.66 9.37 -0.13
N ALA A 240 1.64 9.41 -1.01
CA ALA A 240 1.85 8.38 -2.01
C ALA A 240 3.34 8.22 -2.31
N PHE A 241 3.76 7.00 -2.61
CA PHE A 241 4.96 6.79 -3.41
C PHE A 241 4.55 6.46 -4.85
N ALA A 242 5.38 6.89 -5.79
CA ALA A 242 5.37 6.49 -7.19
C ALA A 242 6.77 5.97 -7.54
N SER A 243 6.89 4.79 -8.14
CA SER A 243 8.16 4.11 -8.36
C SER A 243 8.32 3.56 -9.77
N TYR A 244 9.51 3.65 -10.33
CA TYR A 244 9.96 2.81 -11.44
C TYR A 244 10.60 1.53 -10.92
N ASP A 245 9.86 0.43 -10.95
CA ASP A 245 10.30 -0.90 -10.51
C ASP A 245 11.25 -1.52 -11.54
N SER A 246 12.54 -1.56 -11.20
CA SER A 246 13.63 -2.04 -12.07
C SER A 246 14.25 -3.36 -11.56
N ASP A 247 15.29 -3.89 -12.25
CA ASP A 247 16.11 -4.97 -11.66
C ASP A 247 16.77 -4.44 -10.37
N PRO A 248 16.64 -5.14 -9.21
CA PRO A 248 17.23 -4.71 -7.95
C PRO A 248 18.73 -4.39 -7.99
N LYS A 249 19.49 -4.94 -8.97
CA LYS A 249 20.90 -4.59 -9.21
C LYS A 249 21.09 -3.12 -9.60
N ASN A 250 20.06 -2.48 -10.15
CA ASN A 250 20.05 -1.06 -10.54
C ASN A 250 19.57 -0.15 -9.39
N THR A 251 19.39 -0.70 -8.18
CA THR A 251 19.02 0.07 -6.99
C THR A 251 20.20 0.93 -6.51
N PRO A 252 20.00 2.23 -6.21
CA PRO A 252 21.03 3.12 -5.68
C PRO A 252 21.83 2.54 -4.50
N GLN A 253 23.14 2.42 -4.68
CA GLN A 253 24.04 1.92 -3.63
C GLN A 253 24.39 3.04 -2.65
N ILE A 254 24.12 2.83 -1.36
CA ILE A 254 24.32 3.81 -0.29
C ILE A 254 25.27 3.24 0.76
N SER A 255 26.38 3.93 1.00
CA SER A 255 27.37 3.54 2.02
C SER A 255 26.74 3.47 3.42
N PRO A 256 26.98 2.38 4.19
CA PRO A 256 26.48 2.24 5.55
C PRO A 256 26.91 3.38 6.49
N ASP A 257 26.03 3.72 7.43
CA ASP A 257 26.34 4.57 8.57
C ASP A 257 26.68 3.68 9.78
N THR A 258 27.94 3.28 9.86
CA THR A 258 28.46 2.39 10.92
C THR A 258 28.32 2.96 12.33
N SER A 259 27.99 4.26 12.50
CA SER A 259 27.74 4.86 13.83
C SER A 259 26.48 4.33 14.53
N VAL A 260 25.61 3.60 13.82
CA VAL A 260 24.43 2.92 14.39
C VAL A 260 24.64 1.43 14.66
N TRP A 261 25.79 0.86 14.28
CA TRP A 261 26.08 -0.57 14.50
C TRP A 261 26.24 -0.88 15.99
N GLY A 262 25.62 -1.96 16.44
CA GLY A 262 25.45 -2.29 17.86
C GLY A 262 24.22 -1.65 18.52
N LYS A 263 23.46 -0.79 17.83
CA LYS A 263 22.21 -0.22 18.35
C LYS A 263 21.03 -1.16 18.10
N SER A 264 20.23 -1.40 19.13
CA SER A 264 18.92 -2.07 19.04
C SER A 264 17.88 -1.24 19.79
N LEU A 265 16.75 -0.95 19.15
CA LEU A 265 15.61 -0.28 19.75
C LEU A 265 14.77 -1.28 20.56
N ASN A 266 14.24 -0.86 21.70
CA ASN A 266 13.45 -1.71 22.61
C ASN A 266 12.01 -1.93 22.09
N VAL A 267 11.87 -2.36 20.85
CA VAL A 267 10.59 -2.73 20.22
C VAL A 267 10.04 -3.98 20.92
N PRO A 268 8.84 -3.93 21.53
CA PRO A 268 8.19 -5.08 22.14
C PRO A 268 8.08 -6.26 21.17
N GLN A 269 8.31 -7.47 21.68
CA GLN A 269 8.25 -8.69 20.89
C GLN A 269 6.83 -9.24 20.82
N ARG A 270 6.34 -9.56 19.62
CA ARG A 270 5.02 -10.18 19.38
C ARG A 270 5.11 -11.17 18.23
N SER A 271 4.72 -12.42 18.47
CA SER A 271 4.56 -13.46 17.46
C SER A 271 3.14 -13.41 16.87
N GLN A 272 2.99 -13.76 15.59
CA GLN A 272 1.71 -14.01 14.93
C GLN A 272 1.24 -15.48 15.05
N MET A 273 2.11 -16.36 15.55
CA MET A 273 1.95 -17.82 15.58
C MET A 273 1.43 -18.35 16.92
N LEU A 274 0.96 -17.47 17.81
CA LEU A 274 0.53 -17.86 19.16
C LEU A 274 -0.79 -18.68 19.09
N PRO A 275 -0.89 -19.85 19.77
CA PRO A 275 -2.08 -20.70 19.71
C PRO A 275 -3.37 -20.03 20.18
N GLU A 276 -3.31 -19.05 21.08
CA GLU A 276 -4.48 -18.28 21.52
C GLU A 276 -5.12 -17.41 20.42
N TYR A 277 -4.49 -17.26 19.25
CA TYR A 277 -5.06 -16.55 18.11
C TYR A 277 -5.91 -17.45 17.20
N GLU A 278 -5.78 -18.76 17.31
CA GLU A 278 -6.53 -19.73 16.50
C GLU A 278 -8.04 -19.54 16.72
N GLY A 279 -8.78 -19.29 15.63
CA GLY A 279 -10.24 -19.14 15.66
C GLY A 279 -10.77 -17.75 16.02
N LEU A 280 -9.92 -16.73 16.26
CA LEU A 280 -10.37 -15.36 16.55
C LEU A 280 -10.99 -14.58 15.36
N GLY A 281 -11.21 -15.24 14.22
CA GLY A 281 -11.67 -14.60 12.99
C GLY A 281 -10.56 -13.82 12.27
N TYR A 282 -10.91 -13.12 11.17
CA TYR A 282 -10.00 -12.23 10.43
C TYR A 282 -8.68 -12.88 9.98
N GLY A 283 -8.71 -14.19 9.68
CA GLY A 283 -7.53 -15.01 9.37
C GLY A 283 -7.08 -15.96 10.50
N GLY A 284 -7.43 -15.67 11.76
CA GLY A 284 -7.24 -16.59 12.89
C GLY A 284 -5.79 -16.81 13.31
N GLY A 285 -4.94 -15.79 13.22
CA GLY A 285 -3.50 -15.90 13.49
C GLY A 285 -2.70 -16.46 12.31
N GLY A 286 -1.52 -16.98 12.61
CA GLY A 286 -0.66 -17.65 11.63
C GLY A 286 -0.13 -16.71 10.54
N GLU A 287 0.25 -17.29 9.40
CA GLU A 287 1.00 -16.63 8.31
C GLU A 287 0.36 -15.34 7.75
N VAL A 288 -0.96 -15.15 7.94
CA VAL A 288 -1.73 -14.00 7.42
C VAL A 288 -1.76 -12.76 8.32
N TRP A 289 -1.11 -12.78 9.49
CA TRP A 289 -1.10 -11.70 10.49
C TRP A 289 0.28 -10.99 10.67
N CYS A 290 1.23 -11.19 9.77
CA CYS A 290 2.57 -10.58 9.86
C CYS A 290 2.56 -9.05 9.91
N SER A 291 1.70 -8.43 9.09
CA SER A 291 1.54 -6.97 8.99
C SER A 291 0.95 -6.34 10.27
N PRO A 292 -0.24 -6.75 10.75
CA PRO A 292 -0.79 -6.21 11.99
C PRO A 292 0.09 -6.53 13.19
N THR A 293 0.74 -7.69 13.24
CA THR A 293 1.69 -7.99 14.34
C THR A 293 2.86 -7.00 14.34
N SER A 294 3.41 -6.67 13.17
CA SER A 294 4.48 -5.67 13.02
C SER A 294 4.03 -4.25 13.37
N THR A 295 2.87 -3.82 12.86
CA THR A 295 2.24 -2.53 13.20
C THR A 295 2.02 -2.42 14.70
N SER A 296 1.45 -3.46 15.31
CA SER A 296 1.18 -3.59 16.74
C SER A 296 2.45 -3.50 17.59
N MET A 297 3.56 -4.13 17.15
CA MET A 297 4.88 -3.99 17.81
C MET A 297 5.42 -2.55 17.77
N VAL A 298 5.30 -1.84 16.64
CA VAL A 298 5.78 -0.45 16.51
C VAL A 298 4.91 0.52 17.30
N MET A 299 3.59 0.34 17.32
CA MET A 299 2.70 1.16 18.14
C MET A 299 2.97 0.96 19.64
N ALA A 300 3.21 -0.28 20.08
CA ALA A 300 3.61 -0.57 21.46
C ALA A 300 5.00 -0.01 21.82
N TYR A 301 5.94 0.08 20.87
CA TYR A 301 7.20 0.80 21.06
C TYR A 301 6.94 2.29 21.37
N TRP A 302 6.11 2.97 20.58
CA TRP A 302 5.79 4.37 20.81
C TRP A 302 4.97 4.61 22.08
N SER A 303 4.06 3.69 22.43
CA SER A 303 3.37 3.69 23.72
C SER A 303 4.35 3.77 24.90
N ASN A 304 5.43 2.97 24.84
CA ASN A 304 6.45 2.93 25.88
C ASN A 304 7.34 4.18 25.89
N VAL A 305 7.75 4.67 24.71
CA VAL A 305 8.62 5.85 24.56
C VAL A 305 7.90 7.15 24.95
N LEU A 306 6.61 7.28 24.64
CA LEU A 306 5.81 8.47 24.94
C LEU A 306 5.04 8.41 26.25
N HIS A 307 5.05 7.25 26.93
CA HIS A 307 4.17 6.94 28.08
C HIS A 307 2.67 7.16 27.76
N GLN A 308 2.23 6.66 26.60
CA GLN A 308 0.85 6.78 26.12
C GLN A 308 0.20 5.39 25.95
N PRO A 309 -0.37 4.79 27.02
CA PRO A 309 -0.93 3.43 27.00
C PRO A 309 -1.98 3.18 25.90
N ALA A 310 -2.70 4.20 25.45
CA ALA A 310 -3.67 4.12 24.37
C ALA A 310 -3.06 3.72 23.00
N LEU A 311 -1.74 3.86 22.82
CA LEU A 311 -1.03 3.35 21.65
C LEU A 311 -0.74 1.84 21.73
N THR A 312 -0.89 1.20 22.90
CA THR A 312 -0.74 -0.26 23.03
C THR A 312 -1.98 -0.98 22.54
N GLN A 313 -2.03 -1.23 21.23
CA GLN A 313 -3.03 -2.10 20.61
C GLN A 313 -2.60 -3.57 20.71
N THR A 314 -3.54 -4.52 20.72
CA THR A 314 -3.22 -5.97 20.72
C THR A 314 -3.03 -6.48 19.29
N VAL A 315 -2.46 -7.67 19.10
CA VAL A 315 -2.35 -8.27 17.75
C VAL A 315 -3.75 -8.60 17.18
N PRO A 316 -4.68 -9.25 17.91
CA PRO A 316 -6.03 -9.49 17.40
C PRO A 316 -6.82 -8.21 17.10
N ASP A 317 -6.71 -7.16 17.93
CA ASP A 317 -7.37 -5.87 17.64
C ASP A 317 -6.80 -5.23 16.38
N THR A 318 -5.47 -5.19 16.24
CA THR A 318 -4.82 -4.67 15.04
C THR A 318 -5.20 -5.50 13.81
N ALA A 319 -5.28 -6.83 13.93
CA ALA A 319 -5.64 -7.71 12.82
C ALA A 319 -7.10 -7.53 12.37
N ARG A 320 -8.05 -7.44 13.31
CA ARG A 320 -9.44 -7.06 13.02
C ARG A 320 -9.47 -5.70 12.31
N ASP A 321 -8.88 -4.69 12.91
CA ASP A 321 -9.00 -3.30 12.47
C ASP A 321 -8.07 -2.95 11.30
N THR A 322 -7.32 -3.92 10.76
CA THR A 322 -6.60 -3.84 9.46
C THR A 322 -7.06 -4.88 8.43
N TYR A 323 -8.04 -5.73 8.76
CA TYR A 323 -8.55 -6.74 7.83
C TYR A 323 -9.16 -6.10 6.57
N ASP A 324 -8.95 -6.78 5.45
CA ASP A 324 -9.47 -6.46 4.13
C ASP A 324 -10.37 -7.61 3.69
N PHE A 325 -11.67 -7.33 3.52
CA PHE A 325 -12.67 -8.36 3.22
C PHE A 325 -12.60 -8.90 1.78
N THR A 326 -12.02 -8.17 0.81
CA THR A 326 -11.82 -8.66 -0.56
C THR A 326 -10.54 -9.47 -0.67
N TYR A 327 -9.45 -9.00 -0.03
CA TYR A 327 -8.19 -9.74 0.02
C TYR A 327 -8.23 -10.97 0.96
N GLU A 328 -9.24 -11.06 1.83
CA GLU A 328 -9.42 -12.06 2.89
C GLU A 328 -8.26 -12.13 3.91
N GLY A 329 -7.55 -11.01 4.12
CA GLY A 329 -6.36 -10.97 4.97
C GLY A 329 -6.00 -9.58 5.48
N THR A 330 -4.84 -9.45 6.10
CA THR A 330 -4.35 -8.19 6.70
C THR A 330 -3.15 -7.60 5.96
N GLY A 331 -2.90 -8.08 4.74
CA GLY A 331 -1.74 -7.74 3.92
C GLY A 331 -1.82 -6.39 3.21
N ASN A 332 -2.97 -5.71 3.26
CA ASN A 332 -3.17 -4.38 2.68
C ASN A 332 -2.30 -3.34 3.42
N TRP A 333 -1.34 -2.74 2.72
CA TRP A 333 -0.31 -1.88 3.32
C TRP A 333 -0.86 -0.53 3.79
N PRO A 334 -1.69 0.20 2.99
CA PRO A 334 -2.40 1.39 3.47
C PRO A 334 -3.27 1.14 4.69
N PHE A 335 -3.93 -0.02 4.83
CA PHE A 335 -4.78 -0.28 6.00
C PHE A 335 -3.98 -0.34 7.30
N ASN A 336 -2.78 -0.91 7.29
CA ASN A 336 -1.91 -0.99 8.46
C ASN A 336 -1.40 0.38 8.90
N THR A 337 -1.02 1.22 7.94
CA THR A 337 -0.57 2.59 8.22
C THR A 337 -1.73 3.51 8.59
N ALA A 338 -2.90 3.37 7.96
CA ALA A 338 -4.12 4.09 8.33
C ALA A 338 -4.61 3.74 9.74
N TYR A 339 -4.46 2.48 10.18
CA TYR A 339 -4.76 2.08 11.57
C TYR A 339 -3.88 2.81 12.57
N ALA A 340 -2.55 2.73 12.43
CA ALA A 340 -1.62 3.51 13.26
C ALA A 340 -1.91 5.03 13.18
N GLY A 341 -2.31 5.50 11.99
CA GLY A 341 -2.83 6.83 11.73
C GLY A 341 -4.04 7.19 12.60
N SER A 342 -5.06 6.35 12.68
CA SER A 342 -6.26 6.60 13.50
C SER A 342 -5.99 6.68 15.00
N HIS A 343 -4.83 6.19 15.47
CA HIS A 343 -4.32 6.35 16.84
C HIS A 343 -3.40 7.57 17.04
N GLY A 344 -3.35 8.50 16.07
CA GLY A 344 -2.62 9.78 16.19
C GLY A 344 -1.13 9.72 15.87
N LEU A 345 -0.62 8.61 15.32
CA LEU A 345 0.76 8.52 14.82
C LEU A 345 0.85 9.00 13.37
N HIS A 346 1.97 9.62 13.00
CA HIS A 346 2.35 9.77 11.61
C HIS A 346 2.64 8.37 11.06
N ALA A 347 1.91 7.94 10.03
CA ALA A 347 2.07 6.60 9.47
C ALA A 347 1.90 6.62 7.94
N VAL A 348 2.91 6.16 7.21
CA VAL A 348 2.91 6.17 5.73
C VAL A 348 3.54 4.90 5.15
N VAL A 349 3.06 4.49 3.98
CA VAL A 349 3.73 3.48 3.14
C VAL A 349 4.69 4.21 2.19
N THR A 350 5.92 3.71 2.08
CA THR A 350 6.98 4.31 1.26
C THR A 350 7.95 3.25 0.74
N ARG A 351 9.01 3.66 0.03
CA ARG A 351 10.11 2.81 -0.44
C ARG A 351 11.47 3.39 -0.08
N LEU A 352 12.37 2.50 0.33
CA LEU A 352 13.76 2.80 0.66
C LEU A 352 14.70 1.87 -0.11
N TYR A 353 15.78 2.40 -0.66
CA TYR A 353 16.72 1.69 -1.54
C TYR A 353 17.70 0.77 -0.81
N SER A 354 17.89 0.93 0.51
CA SER A 354 18.94 0.18 1.23
C SER A 354 18.75 0.13 2.74
N MET A 355 19.37 -0.87 3.36
CA MET A 355 19.53 -0.95 4.82
C MET A 355 20.26 0.29 5.36
N SER A 356 21.09 0.95 4.54
CA SER A 356 21.79 2.19 4.89
C SER A 356 20.88 3.42 5.02
N GLN A 357 19.67 3.39 4.44
CA GLN A 357 18.62 4.37 4.78
C GLN A 357 17.88 4.00 6.07
N ILE A 358 17.60 2.70 6.29
CA ILE A 358 17.00 2.22 7.55
C ILE A 358 17.91 2.51 8.75
N GLU A 359 19.24 2.48 8.57
CA GLU A 359 20.21 2.95 9.56
C GLU A 359 19.95 4.39 10.04
N GLN A 360 19.51 5.30 9.16
CA GLN A 360 19.17 6.68 9.55
C GLN A 360 17.88 6.75 10.39
N TRP A 361 16.87 5.95 10.04
CA TRP A 361 15.64 5.83 10.81
C TRP A 361 15.92 5.25 12.22
N VAL A 362 16.65 4.14 12.30
CA VAL A 362 17.07 3.52 13.56
C VAL A 362 17.97 4.46 14.38
N LYS A 363 18.86 5.22 13.74
CA LYS A 363 19.66 6.28 14.38
C LYS A 363 18.78 7.34 15.03
N SER A 364 17.71 7.75 14.34
CA SER A 364 16.66 8.67 14.81
C SER A 364 15.68 8.04 15.82
N GLY A 365 15.82 6.75 16.15
CA GLY A 365 14.95 6.06 17.11
C GLY A 365 13.64 5.54 16.52
N VAL A 366 13.50 5.51 15.20
CA VAL A 366 12.31 5.00 14.52
C VAL A 366 12.57 3.57 14.04
N PRO A 367 11.83 2.55 14.52
CA PRO A 367 11.86 1.22 13.93
C PRO A 367 11.09 1.25 12.59
N VAL A 368 11.52 0.42 11.64
CA VAL A 368 10.95 0.40 10.28
C VAL A 368 10.32 -0.97 10.03
N VAL A 369 9.06 -1.02 9.58
CA VAL A 369 8.47 -2.27 9.08
C VAL A 369 8.89 -2.42 7.62
N ILE A 370 9.35 -3.60 7.20
CA ILE A 370 9.67 -3.90 5.79
C ILE A 370 8.85 -5.08 5.28
N SER A 371 8.46 -5.01 4.00
CA SER A 371 7.78 -6.08 3.28
C SER A 371 8.79 -6.95 2.56
N ILE A 372 8.86 -8.24 2.85
CA ILE A 372 9.76 -9.18 2.18
C ILE A 372 8.97 -10.35 1.57
N ALA A 373 9.53 -10.99 0.55
CA ALA A 373 9.15 -12.35 0.17
C ALA A 373 10.43 -13.11 -0.16
N TYR A 374 10.41 -14.44 -0.13
CA TYR A 374 11.62 -15.24 -0.37
C TYR A 374 11.28 -16.69 -0.67
N LYS A 375 12.06 -17.28 -1.57
CA LYS A 375 12.05 -18.72 -1.82
C LYS A 375 12.90 -19.44 -0.77
N LYS A 376 12.76 -20.76 -0.74
CA LYS A 376 13.55 -21.63 0.13
C LYS A 376 15.05 -21.36 0.00
N ASN A 377 15.70 -21.14 1.13
CA ASN A 377 17.13 -20.81 1.31
C ASN A 377 17.58 -19.41 0.84
N GLU A 378 16.70 -18.52 0.34
CA GLU A 378 17.11 -17.15 -0.03
C GLU A 378 17.36 -16.25 1.21
N LEU A 379 16.68 -16.52 2.33
CA LEU A 379 16.92 -15.85 3.63
C LEU A 379 17.23 -16.87 4.73
N PRO A 380 18.52 -17.20 4.98
CA PRO A 380 18.90 -18.12 6.05
C PRO A 380 18.52 -17.59 7.45
N GLY A 381 18.10 -18.50 8.35
CA GLY A 381 17.70 -18.17 9.73
C GLY A 381 16.22 -17.84 9.93
N THR A 382 15.43 -17.83 8.86
CA THR A 382 13.98 -17.58 8.90
C THR A 382 13.19 -18.65 9.66
N PRO A 383 12.11 -18.30 10.39
CA PRO A 383 11.22 -19.27 11.03
C PRO A 383 10.43 -20.14 10.05
N ILE A 384 10.05 -19.59 8.89
CA ILE A 384 9.22 -20.26 7.87
C ILE A 384 10.03 -20.47 6.58
N PRO A 385 9.91 -21.61 5.90
CA PRO A 385 10.86 -21.99 4.84
C PRO A 385 10.81 -21.12 3.58
N SER A 386 9.72 -20.39 3.35
CA SER A 386 9.51 -19.48 2.21
C SER A 386 8.26 -18.63 2.46
N SER A 387 8.18 -17.44 1.87
CA SER A 387 6.95 -16.65 1.86
C SER A 387 6.73 -15.95 0.51
N ASN A 388 5.46 -15.74 0.15
CA ASN A 388 5.02 -14.92 -0.99
C ASN A 388 4.75 -13.44 -0.61
N GLY A 389 4.96 -13.09 0.67
CA GLY A 389 4.73 -11.77 1.25
C GLY A 389 4.71 -11.90 2.78
N HIS A 390 5.62 -11.20 3.46
CA HIS A 390 5.82 -11.26 4.91
C HIS A 390 6.29 -9.91 5.42
N LEU A 391 5.74 -9.43 6.52
CA LEU A 391 6.08 -8.14 7.12
C LEU A 391 6.81 -8.39 8.44
N LEU A 392 7.94 -7.72 8.64
CA LEU A 392 8.71 -7.77 9.89
C LEU A 392 9.25 -6.40 10.29
N VAL A 393 9.67 -6.23 11.54
CA VAL A 393 10.18 -4.95 12.05
C VAL A 393 11.71 -4.97 12.12
N VAL A 394 12.38 -4.09 11.38
CA VAL A 394 13.79 -3.76 11.61
C VAL A 394 13.88 -2.83 12.81
N LYS A 395 14.59 -3.28 13.84
CA LYS A 395 14.74 -2.58 15.14
C LYS A 395 16.18 -2.16 15.44
N GLY A 396 17.16 -2.62 14.67
CA GLY A 396 18.56 -2.39 15.01
C GLY A 396 19.56 -2.99 14.03
N PHE A 397 20.83 -2.79 14.34
CA PHE A 397 21.96 -3.37 13.62
C PHE A 397 22.96 -3.93 14.64
N ALA A 398 23.45 -5.14 14.40
CA ALA A 398 24.49 -5.76 15.22
C ALA A 398 25.85 -5.05 15.01
N ALA A 399 26.85 -5.38 15.84
CA ALA A 399 28.16 -4.74 15.79
C ALA A 399 28.92 -4.95 14.46
N ASN A 400 28.53 -5.95 13.68
CA ASN A 400 29.05 -6.25 12.34
C ASN A 400 28.17 -5.70 11.19
N GLY A 401 27.10 -4.96 11.50
CA GLY A 401 26.18 -4.38 10.51
C GLY A 401 25.06 -5.30 10.01
N ASP A 402 24.95 -6.53 10.54
CA ASP A 402 23.81 -7.41 10.31
C ASP A 402 22.53 -6.87 10.97
N VAL A 403 21.37 -7.21 10.41
CA VAL A 403 20.10 -6.53 10.70
C VAL A 403 19.37 -7.24 11.84
N ILE A 404 19.15 -6.51 12.94
CA ILE A 404 18.36 -7.00 14.07
C ILE A 404 16.89 -6.70 13.78
N THR A 405 16.06 -7.74 13.76
CA THR A 405 14.63 -7.65 13.52
C THR A 405 13.82 -8.19 14.70
N ASN A 406 12.54 -7.85 14.76
CA ASN A 406 11.51 -8.74 15.32
C ASN A 406 10.75 -9.33 14.12
N ASP A 407 10.89 -10.63 13.89
CA ASP A 407 10.20 -11.42 12.86
C ASP A 407 8.96 -12.11 13.48
N PRO A 408 7.74 -11.67 13.14
CA PRO A 408 6.54 -12.16 13.79
C PRO A 408 6.23 -13.64 13.49
N ALA A 409 6.84 -14.26 12.47
CA ALA A 409 6.62 -15.67 12.12
C ALA A 409 7.33 -16.66 13.06
N ALA A 410 8.12 -16.20 14.05
CA ALA A 410 8.68 -17.08 15.07
C ALA A 410 7.59 -17.66 15.99
N ALA A 411 7.81 -18.86 16.53
CA ALA A 411 6.79 -19.62 17.25
C ALA A 411 6.34 -19.01 18.59
N THR A 412 7.16 -18.15 19.21
CA THR A 412 6.83 -17.47 20.48
C THR A 412 7.29 -16.02 20.47
N ASN A 413 6.77 -15.18 21.38
CA ASN A 413 7.21 -13.79 21.51
C ASN A 413 8.73 -13.70 21.75
N GLU A 414 9.26 -14.52 22.63
CA GLU A 414 10.68 -14.51 23.04
C GLU A 414 11.61 -14.82 21.86
N THR A 415 11.12 -15.61 20.88
CA THR A 415 11.89 -16.07 19.71
C THR A 415 11.80 -15.17 18.48
N VAL A 416 10.97 -14.11 18.48
CA VAL A 416 10.87 -13.22 17.30
C VAL A 416 12.13 -12.42 17.01
N GLN A 417 13.02 -12.21 17.98
CA GLN A 417 14.21 -11.40 17.71
C GLN A 417 15.25 -12.23 16.94
N ILE A 418 15.41 -11.93 15.66
CA ILE A 418 16.34 -12.61 14.75
C ILE A 418 17.36 -11.58 14.26
N THR A 419 18.60 -12.01 14.07
CA THR A 419 19.64 -11.20 13.41
C THR A 419 19.93 -11.83 12.06
N TYR A 420 19.53 -11.14 11.00
CA TYR A 420 19.69 -11.60 9.63
C TYR A 420 20.94 -11.03 8.99
N ASN A 421 21.61 -11.81 8.13
CA ASN A 421 22.72 -11.30 7.35
C ASN A 421 22.27 -10.09 6.51
N ARG A 422 23.00 -8.98 6.60
CA ARG A 422 22.63 -7.70 5.98
C ARG A 422 22.32 -7.81 4.49
N GLN A 423 23.17 -8.51 3.74
CA GLN A 423 23.00 -8.63 2.29
C GLN A 423 21.79 -9.50 1.96
N ALA A 424 21.67 -10.68 2.58
CA ALA A 424 20.56 -11.60 2.33
C ALA A 424 19.18 -10.97 2.57
N ILE A 425 19.00 -10.23 3.67
CA ILE A 425 17.71 -9.56 3.95
C ILE A 425 17.47 -8.36 3.03
N GLN A 426 18.50 -7.58 2.67
CA GLN A 426 18.37 -6.49 1.71
C GLN A 426 18.01 -7.01 0.31
N ASP A 427 18.65 -8.09 -0.14
CA ASP A 427 18.42 -8.69 -1.45
C ASP A 427 16.97 -9.15 -1.60
N VAL A 428 16.40 -9.85 -0.61
CA VAL A 428 15.01 -10.32 -0.68
C VAL A 428 13.99 -9.18 -0.53
N TRP A 429 14.29 -8.17 0.28
CA TRP A 429 13.44 -6.98 0.44
C TRP A 429 13.34 -6.18 -0.87
N LEU A 430 14.48 -5.87 -1.51
CA LEU A 430 14.50 -5.14 -2.78
C LEU A 430 13.93 -6.00 -3.93
N LYS A 431 14.26 -7.29 -3.98
CA LYS A 431 13.84 -8.19 -5.07
C LYS A 431 12.35 -8.47 -5.14
N TYR A 432 11.65 -8.47 -4.01
CA TYR A 432 10.24 -8.88 -3.96
C TYR A 432 9.27 -7.79 -3.52
N SER A 433 9.76 -6.64 -3.05
CA SER A 433 8.92 -5.50 -2.67
C SER A 433 9.43 -4.14 -3.17
N SER A 434 10.56 -4.12 -3.88
CA SER A 434 11.21 -2.90 -4.37
C SER A 434 11.47 -1.88 -3.25
N GLY A 435 11.78 -2.35 -2.04
CA GLY A 435 12.08 -1.48 -0.89
C GLY A 435 10.87 -1.06 -0.05
N THR A 436 9.67 -1.62 -0.28
CA THR A 436 8.44 -1.23 0.43
C THR A 436 8.59 -1.34 1.95
N SER A 437 8.23 -0.25 2.62
CA SER A 437 8.43 -0.03 4.06
C SER A 437 7.26 0.75 4.67
N TYR A 438 7.01 0.56 5.97
CA TYR A 438 6.15 1.45 6.76
C TYR A 438 7.02 2.31 7.68
N LEU A 439 6.75 3.61 7.66
CA LEU A 439 7.27 4.56 8.63
C LEU A 439 6.13 4.95 9.56
N ILE A 440 6.25 4.58 10.84
CA ILE A 440 5.25 4.85 11.87
C ILE A 440 5.97 5.53 13.04
N TYR A 441 5.63 6.78 13.33
CA TYR A 441 6.29 7.61 14.35
C TYR A 441 5.38 8.75 14.87
N PRO A 442 5.72 9.44 15.96
CA PRO A 442 4.92 10.56 16.48
C PRO A 442 5.01 11.81 15.58
N GLU A 443 3.91 12.55 15.42
CA GLU A 443 3.76 13.69 14.47
C GLU A 443 4.84 14.80 14.58
N HIS A 444 5.54 14.91 15.70
CA HIS A 444 6.62 15.90 15.93
C HIS A 444 7.97 15.26 16.26
N TRP A 445 8.14 13.98 15.95
CA TRP A 445 9.40 13.28 16.18
C TRP A 445 10.47 13.74 15.19
N LEU A 446 11.72 13.83 15.65
CA LEU A 446 12.84 14.15 14.77
C LEU A 446 13.21 12.93 13.93
N VAL A 447 12.88 13.02 12.64
CA VAL A 447 13.18 12.00 11.62
C VAL A 447 14.38 12.41 10.77
N PRO A 448 14.99 11.49 10.00
CA PRO A 448 16.06 11.84 9.06
C PRO A 448 15.65 12.98 8.12
N GLN A 449 16.49 14.01 8.01
CA GLN A 449 16.23 15.11 7.09
C GLN A 449 16.42 14.67 5.63
N LYS A 450 15.72 15.34 4.70
CA LYS A 450 15.96 15.23 3.25
C LYS A 450 17.43 15.57 2.95
N ASN A 451 18.36 14.64 2.70
CA ASN A 451 18.27 13.64 1.64
C ASN A 451 19.35 12.52 1.66
N ARG A 452 18.98 11.29 1.22
CA ARG A 452 19.85 10.29 0.52
C ARG A 452 18.99 9.25 -0.25
N LEU A 453 18.86 9.23 -1.57
CA LEU A 453 18.93 10.32 -2.54
C LEU A 453 17.59 10.36 -3.31
N SER A 454 16.69 11.14 -2.74
CA SER A 454 15.28 11.38 -3.04
C SER A 454 14.43 10.13 -3.16
N ASN A 455 14.39 9.36 -2.07
CA ASN A 455 13.10 9.12 -1.42
C ASN A 455 13.20 8.98 0.11
N TRP A 456 12.04 9.11 0.78
CA TRP A 456 11.84 8.85 2.20
C TRP A 456 10.54 8.11 2.44
#